data_AF-A0A0C3DTR8-F1
#
_entry.id   AF-A0A0C3DTR8-F1
#
_cell.length_a   1.000
_cell.length_b   1.000
_cell.length_c   1.000
_cell.angle_alpha   90.00
_cell.angle_beta   90.00
_cell.angle_gamma   90.00
#
_symmetry.space_group_name_H-M   'P 1'
#
loop_
_entity.id
_entity.type
_entity.pdbx_description
1 polymer ?
#
loop_
_entity_poly.entity_id
_entity_poly.type
_entity_poly.pdbx_seq_one_letter_code
_entity_poly.pdbx_strand_id
1 'polypeptide(L)'
;MGSRDLAAIALKELRKESQDIYNRIHSIAEDAEFVKQVHRYYRNLPLLPNMRCGAWYTDPDIVRRRASSERAYFKSTDGHTNNWSFNLRRPNLHILPLIVQHHGLILVDSTRAGKRIPDALSKTVPIWCAVINRAFQLRQSQPSGVDIWDTALYTPPGVVSAQEHHHIEQKLDAWAAELAESFYELPMLQHPLRPIWITPATTTFPSISVSTLLFYPIVCLSASKLVADGLERRANGFAYIQGSGDDHELWSMGLTPTIFWKNRSVLLNATRSAIPALVQSLLSDFDVPHGAASDTRLIPIAHVSGLLSILSTSTLRSAIPFLSSSRLASVWLTSNDPSHLLSTNAIEPSSLLCIQSPMGKRGQHHFLQTVLPRSMPFIEAHLLRGNRVCIACENGLDIGVGLCLAVLTKLFYDDGSLILHTDKRTALSKSVLRTRLHWIISSDPTANPSRTTLKRVNEFLLSPSCMRSGKDQELAE
;
A
#
# COMPACT_ATOMS: atom_id res chain seq x y z
N MET A 1 -43.96 -16.11 -17.87
CA MET A 1 -42.76 -15.63 -17.14
C MET A 1 -43.18 -14.48 -16.24
N GLY A 2 -42.94 -14.56 -14.93
CA GLY A 2 -43.34 -13.51 -13.99
C GLY A 2 -42.43 -12.29 -14.04
N SER A 3 -42.95 -11.11 -13.66
CA SER A 3 -42.18 -9.85 -13.58
C SER A 3 -40.89 -9.98 -12.73
N ARG A 4 -40.91 -10.83 -11.69
CA ARG A 4 -39.72 -11.13 -10.87
C ARG A 4 -38.64 -11.92 -11.61
N ASP A 5 -39.00 -12.82 -12.52
CA ASP A 5 -38.02 -13.58 -13.32
C ASP A 5 -37.33 -12.69 -14.35
N LEU A 6 -38.08 -11.78 -14.98
CA LEU A 6 -37.54 -10.79 -15.91
C LEU A 6 -36.56 -9.83 -15.22
N ALA A 7 -36.89 -9.36 -14.01
CA ALA A 7 -36.00 -8.52 -13.22
C ALA A 7 -34.70 -9.26 -12.83
N ALA A 8 -34.79 -10.53 -12.45
CA ALA A 8 -33.63 -11.35 -12.11
C ALA A 8 -32.72 -11.61 -13.33
N ILE A 9 -33.30 -11.86 -14.50
CA ILE A 9 -32.57 -12.03 -15.76
C ILE A 9 -31.87 -10.72 -16.15
N ALA A 10 -32.58 -9.58 -16.08
CA ALA A 10 -32.00 -8.27 -16.36
C ALA A 10 -30.82 -7.94 -15.44
N LEU A 11 -30.94 -8.21 -14.13
CA LEU A 11 -29.86 -8.03 -13.15
C LEU A 11 -28.65 -8.92 -13.44
N LYS A 12 -28.87 -10.15 -13.90
CA LYS A 12 -27.79 -11.09 -14.28
C LYS A 12 -27.03 -10.59 -15.51
N GLU A 13 -27.74 -10.10 -16.52
CA GLU A 13 -27.12 -9.55 -17.72
C GLU A 13 -26.37 -8.23 -17.45
N LEU A 14 -26.93 -7.33 -16.64
CA LEU A 14 -26.22 -6.13 -16.19
C LEU A 14 -24.95 -6.46 -15.40
N ARG A 15 -24.98 -7.49 -14.54
CA ARG A 15 -23.78 -7.94 -13.83
C ARG A 15 -22.71 -8.47 -14.78
N LYS A 16 -23.09 -9.29 -15.76
CA LYS A 16 -22.16 -9.76 -16.80
C LYS A 16 -21.56 -8.62 -17.59
N GLU A 17 -22.38 -7.67 -18.06
CA GLU A 17 -21.91 -6.52 -18.83
C GLU A 17 -20.99 -5.63 -17.99
N SER A 18 -21.27 -5.48 -16.68
CA SER A 18 -20.40 -4.75 -15.76
C SER A 18 -19.05 -5.43 -15.50
N GLN A 19 -18.94 -6.75 -15.67
CA GLN A 19 -17.70 -7.52 -15.51
C GLN A 19 -17.00 -7.79 -16.85
N ASP A 20 -17.56 -7.30 -17.96
CA ASP A 20 -17.00 -7.49 -19.30
C ASP A 20 -15.65 -6.74 -19.42
N ILE A 21 -14.60 -7.52 -19.64
CA ILE A 21 -13.22 -7.03 -19.69
C ILE A 21 -12.98 -6.04 -20.84
N TYR A 22 -13.65 -6.23 -21.98
CA TYR A 22 -13.55 -5.31 -23.12
C TYR A 22 -14.08 -3.93 -22.73
N ASN A 23 -15.31 -3.89 -22.20
CA ASN A 23 -15.91 -2.66 -21.70
C ASN A 23 -15.03 -1.97 -20.65
N ARG A 24 -14.43 -2.73 -19.72
CA ARG A 24 -13.54 -2.23 -18.65
C ARG A 24 -12.27 -1.59 -19.21
N ILE A 25 -11.55 -2.28 -20.09
CA ILE A 25 -10.30 -1.81 -20.70
C ILE A 25 -10.54 -0.50 -21.47
N HIS A 26 -11.62 -0.42 -22.24
CA HIS A 26 -11.97 0.78 -22.99
C HIS A 26 -12.40 1.93 -22.08
N SER A 27 -13.17 1.66 -21.02
CA SER A 27 -13.56 2.67 -20.02
C SER A 27 -12.34 3.23 -19.27
N ILE A 28 -11.38 2.37 -18.90
CA ILE A 28 -10.10 2.78 -18.30
C ILE A 28 -9.33 3.70 -19.24
N ALA A 29 -9.27 3.36 -20.54
CA ALA A 29 -8.57 4.17 -21.51
C ALA A 29 -9.21 5.54 -21.76
N GLU A 30 -10.55 5.63 -21.69
CA GLU A 30 -11.30 6.89 -21.74
C GLU A 30 -11.00 7.75 -20.51
N ASP A 31 -11.16 7.19 -19.30
CA ASP A 31 -10.90 7.88 -18.03
C ASP A 31 -9.43 8.34 -17.91
N ALA A 32 -8.49 7.56 -18.44
CA ALA A 32 -7.09 7.91 -18.44
C ALA A 32 -6.77 9.15 -19.31
N GLU A 33 -7.54 9.43 -20.38
CA GLU A 33 -7.36 10.65 -21.16
C GLU A 33 -7.81 11.89 -20.38
N PHE A 34 -8.86 11.78 -19.58
CA PHE A 34 -9.25 12.84 -18.65
C PHE A 34 -8.15 13.12 -17.62
N VAL A 35 -7.54 12.06 -17.05
CA VAL A 35 -6.39 12.22 -16.14
C VAL A 35 -5.22 12.92 -16.84
N LYS A 36 -4.94 12.58 -18.11
CA LYS A 36 -3.92 13.27 -18.92
C LYS A 36 -4.25 14.74 -19.13
N GLN A 37 -5.51 15.09 -19.39
CA GLN A 37 -5.96 16.47 -19.53
C GLN A 37 -5.71 17.29 -18.26
N VAL A 38 -6.08 16.75 -17.10
CA VAL A 38 -5.86 17.41 -15.80
C VAL A 38 -4.36 17.58 -15.52
N HIS A 39 -3.55 16.55 -15.80
CA HIS A 39 -2.09 16.65 -15.65
C HIS A 39 -1.47 17.70 -16.58
N ARG A 40 -1.95 17.83 -17.83
CA ARG A 40 -1.49 18.88 -18.76
C ARG A 40 -1.78 20.29 -18.21
N TYR A 41 -2.93 20.49 -17.57
CA TYR A 41 -3.28 21.77 -16.96
C TYR A 41 -2.42 22.06 -15.72
N TYR A 42 -2.30 21.10 -14.81
CA TYR A 42 -1.46 21.20 -13.62
C TYR A 42 -0.07 20.62 -13.85
N ARG A 43 0.58 21.01 -14.95
CA ARG A 43 1.84 20.40 -15.40
C ARG A 43 2.94 20.43 -14.35
N ASN A 44 2.88 21.37 -13.42
CA ASN A 44 3.88 21.60 -12.36
C ASN A 44 3.70 20.69 -11.15
N LEU A 45 2.54 20.05 -10.99
CA LEU A 45 2.27 19.16 -9.87
C LEU A 45 2.60 17.69 -10.24
N PRO A 46 3.23 16.93 -9.33
CA PRO A 46 3.42 15.50 -9.51
C PRO A 46 2.07 14.78 -9.52
N LEU A 47 1.96 13.75 -10.36
CA LEU A 47 0.77 12.90 -10.50
C LEU A 47 1.05 11.56 -9.84
N LEU A 48 0.37 11.26 -8.73
CA LEU A 48 0.49 9.99 -8.01
C LEU A 48 -0.79 9.17 -8.12
N PRO A 49 -0.71 7.89 -8.50
CA PRO A 49 -1.84 6.98 -8.40
C PRO A 49 -2.06 6.56 -6.93
N ASN A 50 -3.30 6.58 -6.47
CA ASN A 50 -3.68 5.77 -5.32
C ASN A 50 -3.67 4.30 -5.74
N MET A 51 -2.81 3.47 -5.14
CA MET A 51 -2.57 2.08 -5.54
C MET A 51 -3.77 1.13 -5.34
N ARG A 52 -4.90 1.64 -4.84
CA ARG A 52 -6.18 0.92 -4.84
C ARG A 52 -6.70 0.68 -6.25
N CYS A 53 -6.82 1.74 -7.05
CA CYS A 53 -7.21 1.62 -8.46
C CYS A 53 -6.65 2.71 -9.39
N GLY A 54 -6.11 3.81 -8.83
CA GLY A 54 -5.56 4.95 -9.58
C GLY A 54 -4.48 4.59 -10.61
N ALA A 55 -3.74 3.49 -10.39
CA ALA A 55 -2.73 3.00 -11.30
C ALA A 55 -3.29 2.59 -12.68
N TRP A 56 -4.56 2.19 -12.76
CA TRP A 56 -5.21 1.88 -14.04
C TRP A 56 -5.36 3.11 -14.93
N TYR A 57 -5.53 4.30 -14.34
CA TYR A 57 -5.80 5.54 -15.06
C TYR A 57 -4.56 6.43 -15.23
N THR A 58 -3.45 6.02 -14.63
CA THR A 58 -2.22 6.82 -14.58
C THR A 58 -1.15 6.20 -15.46
N ASP A 59 -0.77 6.91 -16.52
CA ASP A 59 0.28 6.49 -17.45
C ASP A 59 1.66 6.46 -16.75
N PRO A 60 2.35 5.30 -16.66
CA PRO A 60 3.62 5.17 -15.96
C PRO A 60 4.71 6.12 -16.47
N ASP A 61 4.69 6.47 -17.76
CA ASP A 61 5.69 7.37 -18.33
C ASP A 61 5.50 8.82 -17.86
N ILE A 62 4.28 9.21 -17.49
CA ILE A 62 4.01 10.51 -16.87
C ILE A 62 4.59 10.56 -15.45
N VAL A 63 4.42 9.47 -14.68
CA VAL A 63 4.89 9.37 -13.29
C VAL A 63 6.42 9.33 -13.23
N ARG A 64 7.06 8.49 -14.06
CA ARG A 64 8.52 8.30 -14.07
C ARG A 64 9.29 9.56 -14.44
N ARG A 65 8.75 10.39 -15.34
CA ARG A 65 9.40 11.63 -15.80
C ARG A 65 9.62 12.67 -14.71
N ARG A 66 8.99 12.52 -13.54
CA ARG A 66 9.19 13.39 -12.37
C ARG A 66 9.92 12.71 -11.21
N ALA A 67 10.69 11.65 -11.49
CA ALA A 67 11.60 10.99 -10.54
C ALA A 67 10.95 10.45 -9.25
N SER A 68 9.62 10.39 -9.17
CA SER A 68 8.93 9.86 -8.00
C SER A 68 8.63 8.39 -8.21
N SER A 69 9.38 7.52 -7.53
CA SER A 69 8.99 6.12 -7.31
C SER A 69 7.89 5.98 -6.26
N GLU A 70 7.42 7.11 -5.70
CA GLU A 70 6.45 7.10 -4.61
C GLU A 70 5.08 6.66 -5.07
N ARG A 71 4.42 5.92 -4.19
CA ARG A 71 3.08 5.37 -4.41
C ARG A 71 2.20 5.76 -3.24
N ALA A 72 0.98 6.22 -3.51
CA ALA A 72 0.01 6.50 -2.47
C ALA A 72 -0.86 5.27 -2.18
N TYR A 73 -1.26 5.07 -0.94
CA TYR A 73 -2.20 4.02 -0.53
C TYR A 73 -3.21 4.58 0.46
N PHE A 74 -4.24 5.25 -0.06
CA PHE A 74 -5.38 5.72 0.72
C PHE A 74 -6.51 4.71 0.62
N LYS A 75 -6.91 4.12 1.76
CA LYS A 75 -7.97 3.12 1.79
C LYS A 75 -9.33 3.77 2.08
N SER A 76 -10.29 3.59 1.19
CA SER A 76 -11.66 4.12 1.34
C SER A 76 -12.33 3.74 2.66
N THR A 77 -12.03 2.55 3.21
CA THR A 77 -12.60 2.09 4.48
C THR A 77 -12.28 2.98 5.65
N ASP A 78 -11.19 3.74 5.57
CA ASP A 78 -10.74 4.66 6.62
C ASP A 78 -11.54 5.99 6.56
N GLY A 79 -12.40 6.16 5.54
CA GLY A 79 -13.35 7.26 5.36
C GLY A 79 -14.81 6.81 5.23
N HIS A 80 -15.14 5.55 5.53
CA HIS A 80 -16.53 5.09 5.50
C HIS A 80 -17.35 5.76 6.60
N THR A 81 -18.61 6.03 6.33
CA THR A 81 -19.52 6.63 7.31
C THR A 81 -19.57 5.79 8.58
N ASN A 82 -19.44 6.44 9.73
CA ASN A 82 -19.31 5.84 11.07
C ASN A 82 -18.04 4.98 11.29
N ASN A 83 -17.11 4.96 10.34
CA ASN A 83 -15.82 4.28 10.45
C ASN A 83 -14.71 5.14 9.84
N TRP A 84 -14.51 6.32 10.42
CA TRP A 84 -13.41 7.23 10.07
C TRP A 84 -12.17 6.93 10.92
N SER A 85 -11.00 6.97 10.33
CA SER A 85 -9.74 6.73 11.05
C SER A 85 -8.53 7.35 10.33
N PHE A 86 -7.56 7.83 11.10
CA PHE A 86 -6.19 8.02 10.62
C PHE A 86 -5.35 6.79 10.99
N ASN A 87 -4.85 6.05 10.00
CA ASN A 87 -4.19 4.77 10.25
C ASN A 87 -2.66 4.91 10.25
N LEU A 88 -2.05 4.86 11.44
CA LEU A 88 -0.60 4.90 11.61
C LEU A 88 0.16 3.72 11.00
N ARG A 89 -0.51 2.65 10.54
CA ARG A 89 0.12 1.59 9.75
C ARG A 89 0.21 1.90 8.26
N ARG A 90 -0.51 2.91 7.79
CA ARG A 90 -0.50 3.39 6.41
C ARG A 90 -0.60 4.92 6.41
N PRO A 91 0.37 5.60 7.05
CA PRO A 91 0.22 7.03 7.32
C PRO A 91 0.50 7.88 6.08
N ASN A 92 1.01 7.29 4.99
CA ASN A 92 1.32 7.96 3.72
C ASN A 92 2.26 9.18 3.87
N LEU A 93 3.10 9.24 4.90
CA LEU A 93 3.95 10.41 5.18
C LEU A 93 5.13 10.56 4.21
N HIS A 94 5.53 9.46 3.57
CA HIS A 94 6.57 9.42 2.54
C HIS A 94 6.26 10.29 1.33
N ILE A 95 5.00 10.70 1.12
CA ILE A 95 4.61 11.61 0.04
C ILE A 95 4.83 13.09 0.41
N LEU A 96 5.03 13.42 1.68
CA LEU A 96 5.18 14.81 2.13
C LEU A 96 6.42 15.51 1.56
N PRO A 97 7.63 14.89 1.50
CA PRO A 97 8.77 15.51 0.84
C PRO A 97 8.50 15.90 -0.61
N LEU A 98 7.77 15.05 -1.35
CA LEU A 98 7.37 15.32 -2.73
C LEU A 98 6.39 16.51 -2.82
N ILE A 99 5.43 16.60 -1.89
CA ILE A 99 4.50 17.73 -1.81
C ILE A 99 5.25 19.03 -1.54
N VAL A 100 6.18 19.03 -0.59
CA VAL A 100 7.00 20.21 -0.26
C VAL A 100 7.84 20.63 -1.46
N GLN A 101 8.51 19.68 -2.12
CA GLN A 101 9.37 19.95 -3.27
C GLN A 101 8.61 20.56 -4.46
N HIS A 102 7.38 20.11 -4.72
CA HIS A 102 6.59 20.55 -5.88
C HIS A 102 5.45 21.49 -5.53
N HIS A 103 5.36 21.91 -4.28
CA HIS A 103 4.29 22.75 -3.73
C HIS A 103 2.88 22.23 -4.06
N GLY A 104 2.66 20.93 -3.89
CA GLY A 104 1.36 20.28 -4.11
C GLY A 104 1.47 18.90 -4.76
N LEU A 105 0.31 18.31 -5.03
CA LEU A 105 0.19 16.94 -5.54
C LEU A 105 -1.13 16.74 -6.29
N ILE A 106 -1.14 15.91 -7.33
CA ILE A 106 -2.36 15.33 -7.91
C ILE A 106 -2.45 13.86 -7.49
N LEU A 107 -3.55 13.48 -6.85
CA LEU A 107 -3.81 12.13 -6.40
C LEU A 107 -4.99 11.53 -7.19
N VAL A 108 -4.73 10.45 -7.92
CA VAL A 108 -5.73 9.82 -8.80
C VAL A 108 -6.38 8.62 -8.14
N ASP A 109 -7.70 8.57 -8.14
CA ASP A 109 -8.48 7.41 -7.71
C ASP A 109 -9.84 7.35 -8.44
N SER A 110 -10.61 6.27 -8.25
CA SER A 110 -11.95 6.14 -8.84
C SER A 110 -12.90 5.34 -7.94
N THR A 111 -14.18 5.25 -8.31
CA THR A 111 -15.16 4.41 -7.61
C THR A 111 -16.27 3.95 -8.55
N ARG A 112 -16.83 2.76 -8.28
CA ARG A 112 -17.97 2.16 -9.00
C ARG A 112 -19.34 2.43 -8.36
N ALA A 113 -19.39 3.03 -7.17
CA ALA A 113 -20.55 2.95 -6.27
C ALA A 113 -21.66 3.99 -6.55
N GLY A 114 -21.81 4.47 -7.79
CA GLY A 114 -22.72 5.59 -8.09
C GLY A 114 -22.33 6.90 -7.38
N LYS A 115 -21.11 6.97 -6.83
CA LYS A 115 -20.54 8.14 -6.18
C LYS A 115 -19.72 8.93 -7.20
N ARG A 116 -19.76 10.26 -7.13
CA ARG A 116 -18.91 11.11 -7.97
C ARG A 116 -17.44 11.09 -7.54
N ILE A 117 -17.19 10.94 -6.24
CA ILE A 117 -15.86 10.97 -5.63
C ILE A 117 -15.75 9.76 -4.68
N PRO A 118 -14.67 8.95 -4.74
CA PRO A 118 -14.44 7.86 -3.78
C PRO A 118 -14.28 8.39 -2.36
N ASP A 119 -14.66 7.60 -1.35
CA ASP A 119 -14.47 7.95 0.08
C ASP A 119 -13.00 8.20 0.43
N ALA A 120 -12.07 7.55 -0.28
CA ALA A 120 -10.64 7.82 -0.14
C ALA A 120 -10.30 9.29 -0.44
N LEU A 121 -10.88 9.88 -1.47
CA LEU A 121 -10.64 11.27 -1.87
C LEU A 121 -11.57 12.27 -1.17
N SER A 122 -12.80 11.89 -0.83
CA SER A 122 -13.77 12.79 -0.20
C SER A 122 -13.66 12.87 1.32
N LYS A 123 -13.06 11.87 1.98
CA LYS A 123 -12.94 11.81 3.44
C LYS A 123 -11.56 11.38 3.93
N THR A 124 -10.98 10.29 3.42
CA THR A 124 -9.69 9.79 3.94
C THR A 124 -8.54 10.79 3.72
N VAL A 125 -8.41 11.36 2.52
CA VAL A 125 -7.39 12.38 2.21
C VAL A 125 -7.65 13.70 2.95
N PRO A 126 -8.90 14.20 3.05
CA PRO A 126 -9.23 15.31 3.96
C PRO A 126 -8.82 15.11 5.41
N ILE A 127 -9.14 13.95 5.99
CA ILE A 127 -8.72 13.57 7.34
C ILE A 127 -7.19 13.60 7.42
N TRP A 128 -6.52 13.01 6.44
CA TRP A 128 -5.06 12.96 6.39
C TRP A 128 -4.42 14.36 6.36
N CYS A 129 -4.93 15.29 5.54
CA CYS A 129 -4.45 16.67 5.48
C CYS A 129 -4.62 17.36 6.84
N ALA A 130 -5.82 17.31 7.42
CA ALA A 130 -6.13 18.00 8.68
C ALA A 130 -5.34 17.42 9.87
N VAL A 131 -5.21 16.09 9.95
CA VAL A 131 -4.42 15.42 11.00
C VAL A 131 -2.94 15.80 10.91
N ILE A 132 -2.36 15.87 9.71
CA ILE A 132 -0.96 16.29 9.55
C ILE A 132 -0.78 17.75 9.92
N ASN A 133 -1.67 18.65 9.48
CA ASN A 133 -1.59 20.06 9.84
C ASN A 133 -1.65 20.26 11.36
N ARG A 134 -2.56 19.55 12.05
CA ARG A 134 -2.68 19.58 13.51
C ARG A 134 -1.46 18.96 14.20
N ALA A 135 -1.00 17.79 13.76
CA ALA A 135 0.16 17.11 14.35
C ALA A 135 1.45 17.93 14.18
N PHE A 136 1.60 18.61 13.04
CA PHE A 136 2.70 19.54 12.79
C PHE A 136 2.65 20.72 13.77
N GLN A 137 1.47 21.31 13.98
CA GLN A 137 1.28 22.38 14.96
C GLN A 137 1.57 21.92 16.40
N LEU A 138 1.21 20.68 16.78
CA LEU A 138 1.51 20.13 18.10
C LEU A 138 3.02 19.94 18.34
N ARG A 139 3.79 19.58 17.30
CA ARG A 139 5.25 19.37 17.40
C ARG A 139 6.05 20.67 17.40
N GLN A 140 5.54 21.69 16.72
CA GLN A 140 6.16 23.02 16.70
C GLN A 140 5.75 23.75 17.98
N SER A 141 6.65 23.85 18.95
CA SER A 141 6.47 24.70 20.13
C SER A 141 6.46 26.17 19.68
N GLN A 142 5.26 26.65 19.34
CA GLN A 142 4.94 27.92 18.68
C GLN A 142 5.44 28.07 17.24
N PRO A 143 4.55 28.24 16.24
CA PRO A 143 4.96 28.51 14.87
C PRO A 143 5.66 29.86 14.81
N SER A 144 6.95 29.85 14.47
CA SER A 144 7.73 31.04 14.22
C SER A 144 7.21 31.71 12.94
N GLY A 145 6.49 32.83 13.07
CA GLY A 145 6.29 33.81 12.00
C GLY A 145 5.21 33.53 10.94
N VAL A 146 4.31 32.56 11.14
CA VAL A 146 3.12 32.39 10.29
C VAL A 146 1.89 32.78 11.10
N ASP A 147 1.31 33.96 10.83
CA ASP A 147 0.21 34.52 11.64
C ASP A 147 -1.05 33.64 11.68
N ILE A 148 -1.25 32.71 10.73
CA ILE A 148 -2.39 31.77 10.72
C ILE A 148 -1.99 30.42 10.07
N TRP A 149 -1.82 29.35 10.88
CA TRP A 149 -1.66 27.98 10.39
C TRP A 149 -3.01 27.25 10.34
N ASP A 150 -3.46 26.88 9.14
CA ASP A 150 -4.79 26.29 8.93
C ASP A 150 -4.84 24.80 9.29
N THR A 151 -5.66 24.47 10.30
CA THR A 151 -5.91 23.12 10.81
C THR A 151 -7.33 22.60 10.55
N ALA A 152 -8.11 23.33 9.74
CA ALA A 152 -9.49 22.99 9.45
C ALA A 152 -9.61 21.71 8.62
N LEU A 153 -10.74 21.02 8.80
CA LEU A 153 -11.15 19.94 7.92
C LEU A 153 -11.77 20.52 6.65
N TYR A 154 -11.39 19.99 5.48
CA TYR A 154 -11.99 20.36 4.20
C TYR A 154 -12.57 19.13 3.52
N THR A 155 -13.89 19.04 3.41
CA THR A 155 -14.59 17.95 2.69
C THR A 155 -15.36 18.51 1.49
N PRO A 156 -15.56 17.73 0.41
CA PRO A 156 -16.24 18.21 -0.79
C PRO A 156 -17.72 18.53 -0.51
N PRO A 157 -18.18 19.78 -0.76
CA PRO A 157 -19.58 20.16 -0.59
C PRO A 157 -20.52 19.29 -1.43
N GLY A 158 -21.65 18.88 -0.85
CA GLY A 158 -22.65 18.05 -1.52
C GLY A 158 -22.29 16.56 -1.66
N VAL A 159 -21.07 16.15 -1.28
CA VAL A 159 -20.67 14.73 -1.21
C VAL A 159 -20.59 14.25 0.24
N VAL A 160 -20.12 15.09 1.15
CA VAL A 160 -20.09 14.83 2.59
C VAL A 160 -21.10 15.76 3.27
N SER A 161 -21.99 15.20 4.10
CA SER A 161 -22.99 16.01 4.81
C SER A 161 -22.33 16.85 5.91
N ALA A 162 -22.94 17.97 6.29
CA ALA A 162 -22.44 18.82 7.38
C ALA A 162 -22.34 18.05 8.71
N GLN A 163 -23.28 17.13 8.96
CA GLN A 163 -23.25 16.26 10.14
C GLN A 163 -22.08 15.27 10.10
N GLU A 164 -21.84 14.61 8.97
CA GLU A 164 -20.68 13.71 8.81
C GLU A 164 -19.37 14.47 8.96
N HIS A 165 -19.27 15.65 8.35
CA HIS A 165 -18.13 16.54 8.51
C HIS A 165 -17.83 16.86 9.98
N HIS A 166 -18.85 17.29 10.73
CA HIS A 166 -18.69 17.63 12.15
C HIS A 166 -18.26 16.42 13.00
N HIS A 167 -18.82 15.23 12.76
CA HIS A 167 -18.41 14.01 13.47
C HIS A 167 -16.97 13.59 13.16
N ILE A 168 -16.49 13.82 11.94
CA ILE A 168 -15.08 13.59 11.59
C ILE A 168 -14.20 14.60 12.34
N GLU A 169 -14.58 15.88 12.32
CA GLU A 169 -13.82 16.97 12.92
C GLU A 169 -13.54 16.75 14.42
N GLN A 170 -14.54 16.27 15.17
CA GLN A 170 -14.41 15.92 16.59
C GLN A 170 -13.35 14.85 16.91
N LYS A 171 -12.90 14.08 15.91
CA LYS A 171 -11.92 13.00 16.09
C LYS A 171 -10.49 13.41 15.73
N LEU A 172 -10.31 14.53 15.05
CA LEU A 172 -9.04 14.92 14.45
C LEU A 172 -7.95 15.17 15.48
N ASP A 173 -8.26 15.78 16.63
CA ASP A 173 -7.27 16.11 17.66
C ASP A 173 -6.63 14.87 18.28
N ALA A 174 -7.43 13.84 18.54
CA ALA A 174 -6.92 12.58 19.05
C ALA A 174 -5.95 11.91 18.06
N TRP A 175 -6.32 11.87 16.77
CA TRP A 175 -5.43 11.33 15.73
C TRP A 175 -4.18 12.17 15.50
N ALA A 176 -4.29 13.49 15.62
CA ALA A 176 -3.15 14.40 15.54
C ALA A 176 -2.17 14.20 16.70
N ALA A 177 -2.67 14.02 17.92
CA ALA A 177 -1.85 13.68 19.08
C ALA A 177 -1.16 12.32 18.90
N GLU A 178 -1.89 11.29 18.46
CA GLU A 178 -1.31 9.97 18.18
C GLU A 178 -0.20 10.03 17.13
N LEU A 179 -0.37 10.84 16.07
CA LEU A 179 0.67 11.05 15.07
C LEU A 179 1.84 11.86 15.65
N ALA A 180 1.57 12.92 16.41
CA ALA A 180 2.59 13.77 17.01
C ALA A 180 3.51 12.97 17.95
N GLU A 181 2.95 12.07 18.75
CA GLU A 181 3.66 11.17 19.66
C GLU A 181 4.28 9.94 18.98
N SER A 182 3.97 9.70 17.70
CA SER A 182 4.49 8.54 16.98
C SER A 182 5.97 8.71 16.59
N PHE A 183 6.63 7.59 16.31
CA PHE A 183 7.99 7.54 15.79
C PHE A 183 8.21 8.27 14.45
N TYR A 184 7.14 8.51 13.68
CA TYR A 184 7.30 9.08 12.35
C TYR A 184 7.85 10.51 12.40
N GLU A 185 8.82 10.80 11.55
CA GLU A 185 9.28 12.16 11.31
C GLU A 185 8.34 12.85 10.31
N LEU A 186 8.04 14.13 10.57
CA LEU A 186 7.31 14.97 9.64
C LEU A 186 8.31 15.97 9.05
N PRO A 187 8.41 16.11 7.72
CA PRO A 187 9.27 17.13 7.12
C PRO A 187 8.76 18.53 7.51
N MET A 188 9.65 19.52 7.48
CA MET A 188 9.28 20.90 7.71
C MET A 188 8.29 21.37 6.64
N LEU A 189 7.04 21.63 7.05
CA LEU A 189 6.00 22.17 6.18
C LEU A 189 5.99 23.69 6.28
N GLN A 190 6.24 24.38 5.18
CA GLN A 190 6.15 25.84 5.10
C GLN A 190 4.68 26.33 5.05
N HIS A 191 3.78 25.47 4.57
CA HIS A 191 2.36 25.76 4.44
C HIS A 191 1.51 24.53 4.79
N PRO A 192 0.26 24.72 5.28
CA PRO A 192 -0.67 23.63 5.56
C PRO A 192 -1.08 22.88 4.28
N LEU A 193 -1.45 21.61 4.42
CA LEU A 193 -2.00 20.80 3.34
C LEU A 193 -3.50 21.11 3.17
N ARG A 194 -3.99 21.22 1.92
CA ARG A 194 -5.42 21.41 1.66
C ARG A 194 -5.91 20.63 0.44
N PRO A 195 -6.96 19.81 0.59
CA PRO A 195 -7.53 19.06 -0.53
C PRO A 195 -8.36 19.96 -1.47
N ILE A 196 -8.32 19.65 -2.76
CA ILE A 196 -9.15 20.24 -3.82
C ILE A 196 -9.66 19.09 -4.68
N TRP A 197 -10.93 19.10 -5.11
CA TRP A 197 -11.51 17.98 -5.86
C TRP A 197 -11.75 18.33 -7.32
N ILE A 198 -11.34 17.42 -8.20
CA ILE A 198 -11.57 17.49 -9.63
C ILE A 198 -12.23 16.20 -10.09
N THR A 199 -13.24 16.33 -10.93
CA THR A 199 -14.04 15.22 -11.48
C THR A 199 -14.31 15.49 -12.96
N PRO A 200 -14.76 14.50 -13.76
CA PRO A 200 -15.14 14.76 -15.14
C PRO A 200 -16.29 15.77 -15.32
N ALA A 201 -17.04 16.07 -14.25
CA ALA A 201 -18.06 17.11 -14.25
C ALA A 201 -17.50 18.53 -14.03
N THR A 202 -16.20 18.66 -13.73
CA THR A 202 -15.54 19.96 -13.53
C THR A 202 -15.31 20.63 -14.89
N THR A 203 -16.05 21.70 -15.17
CA THR A 203 -16.00 22.40 -16.47
C THR A 203 -14.82 23.37 -16.60
N THR A 204 -14.41 23.99 -15.49
CA THR A 204 -13.25 24.89 -15.44
C THR A 204 -12.35 24.48 -14.29
N PHE A 205 -11.08 24.22 -14.60
CA PHE A 205 -10.09 23.83 -13.60
C PHE A 205 -9.66 25.05 -12.77
N PRO A 206 -9.73 24.98 -11.43
CA PRO A 206 -9.27 26.07 -10.56
C PRO A 206 -7.82 26.45 -10.86
N SER A 207 -7.53 27.75 -10.95
CA SER A 207 -6.14 28.21 -11.07
C SER A 207 -5.41 27.97 -9.75
N ILE A 208 -4.33 27.18 -9.83
CA ILE A 208 -3.46 26.87 -8.70
C ILE A 208 -2.11 27.53 -9.01
N SER A 209 -1.97 28.81 -8.66
CA SER A 209 -0.69 29.51 -8.78
C SER A 209 0.15 29.24 -7.54
N VAL A 210 1.17 28.40 -7.70
CA VAL A 210 2.07 27.97 -6.62
C VAL A 210 2.69 29.14 -5.85
N SER A 211 2.89 30.29 -6.50
CA SER A 211 3.52 31.47 -5.88
C SER A 211 2.61 32.28 -4.97
N THR A 212 1.28 32.05 -5.00
CA THR A 212 0.31 32.87 -4.24
C THR A 212 -0.48 32.08 -3.21
N LEU A 213 -0.40 30.74 -3.23
CA LEU A 213 -1.14 29.90 -2.30
C LEU A 213 -0.42 29.79 -0.97
N LEU A 214 -1.13 30.11 0.11
CA LEU A 214 -0.65 29.92 1.49
C LEU A 214 -0.88 28.48 1.99
N PHE A 215 -1.02 27.52 1.09
CA PHE A 215 -1.25 26.10 1.38
C PHE A 215 -0.71 25.23 0.24
N TYR A 216 -0.37 23.98 0.55
CA TYR A 216 -0.04 22.97 -0.44
C TYR A 216 -1.31 22.25 -0.95
N PRO A 217 -1.69 22.44 -2.23
CA PRO A 217 -2.88 21.82 -2.81
C PRO A 217 -2.69 20.32 -3.02
N ILE A 218 -3.63 19.53 -2.50
CA ILE A 218 -3.76 18.11 -2.79
C ILE A 218 -4.97 17.94 -3.73
N VAL A 219 -4.70 17.91 -5.03
CA VAL A 219 -5.70 17.74 -6.08
C VAL A 219 -6.19 16.30 -6.09
N CYS A 220 -7.28 16.05 -5.38
CA CYS A 220 -8.04 14.80 -5.37
C CYS A 220 -8.80 14.61 -6.69
N LEU A 221 -8.19 13.88 -7.62
CA LEU A 221 -8.73 13.62 -8.95
C LEU A 221 -9.52 12.30 -8.98
N SER A 222 -10.84 12.42 -9.03
CA SER A 222 -11.72 11.27 -9.32
C SER A 222 -11.71 11.04 -10.84
N ALA A 223 -11.13 9.93 -11.30
CA ALA A 223 -10.90 9.69 -12.73
C ALA A 223 -12.19 9.44 -13.51
N SER A 224 -13.12 8.67 -12.93
CA SER A 224 -14.29 8.17 -13.65
C SER A 224 -15.48 9.11 -13.61
N LYS A 225 -16.22 9.14 -14.72
CA LYS A 225 -17.48 9.87 -14.86
C LYS A 225 -18.57 9.17 -14.04
N LEU A 226 -19.40 9.96 -13.37
CA LEU A 226 -20.63 9.46 -12.75
C LEU A 226 -21.67 9.16 -13.83
N VAL A 227 -22.15 7.92 -13.89
CA VAL A 227 -23.22 7.50 -14.80
C VAL A 227 -24.49 7.24 -14.00
N ALA A 228 -25.54 8.03 -14.25
CA ALA A 228 -26.79 7.95 -13.50
C ALA A 228 -27.53 6.61 -13.69
N ASP A 229 -27.56 6.09 -14.92
CA ASP A 229 -28.32 4.88 -15.29
C ASP A 229 -27.43 3.61 -15.37
N GLY A 230 -26.22 3.67 -14.84
CA GLY A 230 -25.28 2.54 -14.75
C GLY A 230 -24.61 2.09 -16.05
N LEU A 231 -25.12 2.49 -17.22
CA LEU A 231 -24.54 2.10 -18.52
C LEU A 231 -24.68 3.23 -19.55
N GLU A 232 -23.56 3.68 -20.13
CA GLU A 232 -23.56 4.58 -21.29
C GLU A 232 -22.86 3.92 -22.47
N ARG A 233 -23.57 3.69 -23.58
CA ARG A 233 -22.95 3.11 -24.78
C ARG A 233 -22.22 4.18 -25.57
N ARG A 234 -20.98 3.87 -25.95
CA ARG A 234 -20.14 4.73 -26.78
C ARG A 234 -20.27 4.35 -28.25
N ALA A 235 -20.03 5.31 -29.13
CA ALA A 235 -20.14 5.12 -30.58
C ALA A 235 -19.19 4.03 -31.12
N ASN A 236 -18.08 3.78 -30.44
CA ASN A 236 -17.10 2.73 -30.76
C ASN A 236 -17.47 1.35 -30.19
N GLY A 237 -18.72 1.15 -29.76
CA GLY A 237 -19.30 -0.19 -29.52
C GLY A 237 -19.01 -0.81 -28.16
N PHE A 238 -18.40 -0.08 -27.22
CA PHE A 238 -18.28 -0.51 -25.83
C PHE A 238 -19.30 0.20 -24.92
N ALA A 239 -19.67 -0.46 -23.84
CA ALA A 239 -20.45 0.15 -22.77
C ALA A 239 -19.49 0.75 -21.74
N TYR A 240 -19.58 2.05 -21.51
CA TYR A 240 -18.77 2.72 -20.49
C TYR A 240 -19.19 2.27 -19.10
N ILE A 241 -18.20 1.88 -18.30
CA ILE A 241 -18.38 1.43 -16.94
C ILE A 241 -17.57 2.32 -16.02
N GLN A 242 -18.29 3.08 -15.20
CA GLN A 242 -17.70 3.93 -14.17
C GLN A 242 -16.80 3.11 -13.23
N GLY A 243 -15.63 3.65 -12.87
CA GLY A 243 -14.73 3.04 -11.88
C GLY A 243 -14.14 1.72 -12.37
N SER A 244 -13.80 1.64 -13.66
CA SER A 244 -13.45 0.36 -14.28
C SER A 244 -12.26 -0.35 -13.63
N GLY A 245 -11.26 0.39 -13.16
CA GLY A 245 -10.09 -0.14 -12.44
C GLY A 245 -10.33 -0.59 -11.00
N ASP A 246 -11.50 -0.32 -10.42
CA ASP A 246 -11.84 -0.72 -9.04
C ASP A 246 -12.32 -2.19 -8.99
N ASP A 247 -11.98 -2.89 -7.91
CA ASP A 247 -12.19 -4.34 -7.72
C ASP A 247 -11.79 -5.18 -8.95
N HIS A 248 -10.60 -4.92 -9.50
CA HIS A 248 -10.11 -5.56 -10.72
C HIS A 248 -9.93 -7.08 -10.58
N GLU A 249 -9.81 -7.59 -9.37
CA GLU A 249 -9.79 -9.02 -9.05
C GLU A 249 -11.06 -9.75 -9.53
N LEU A 250 -12.16 -9.02 -9.73
CA LEU A 250 -13.45 -9.58 -10.16
C LEU A 250 -13.64 -9.69 -11.68
N TRP A 251 -12.81 -9.03 -12.49
CA TRP A 251 -13.02 -8.94 -13.94
C TRP A 251 -11.75 -9.02 -14.79
N SER A 252 -10.57 -8.72 -14.22
CA SER A 252 -9.33 -8.52 -14.98
C SER A 252 -8.75 -9.78 -15.61
N MET A 253 -9.18 -10.97 -15.18
CA MET A 253 -8.60 -12.24 -15.62
C MET A 253 -7.07 -12.30 -15.37
N GLY A 254 -6.57 -11.64 -14.34
CA GLY A 254 -5.14 -11.54 -14.01
C GLY A 254 -4.43 -10.33 -14.64
N LEU A 255 -5.09 -9.57 -15.52
CA LEU A 255 -4.53 -8.34 -16.08
C LEU A 255 -4.24 -7.33 -14.97
N THR A 256 -3.03 -6.79 -14.95
CA THR A 256 -2.61 -5.74 -14.01
C THR A 256 -2.44 -4.40 -14.72
N PRO A 257 -2.45 -3.25 -14.00
CA PRO A 257 -2.17 -1.96 -14.60
C PRO A 257 -0.86 -1.93 -15.41
N THR A 258 0.19 -2.58 -14.91
CA THR A 258 1.50 -2.64 -15.58
C THR A 258 1.40 -3.33 -16.94
N ILE A 259 0.73 -4.47 -17.00
CA ILE A 259 0.53 -5.23 -18.25
C ILE A 259 -0.36 -4.44 -19.21
N PHE A 260 -1.42 -3.82 -18.70
CA PHE A 260 -2.32 -2.96 -19.48
C PHE A 260 -1.56 -1.81 -20.14
N TRP A 261 -0.78 -1.04 -19.38
CA TRP A 261 -0.06 0.12 -19.92
C TRP A 261 1.00 -0.28 -20.95
N LYS A 262 1.75 -1.37 -20.71
CA LYS A 262 2.74 -1.89 -21.66
C LYS A 262 2.11 -2.33 -22.98
N ASN A 263 0.89 -2.87 -22.93
CA ASN A 263 0.20 -3.47 -24.09
C ASN A 263 -1.06 -2.68 -24.51
N ARG A 264 -1.15 -1.40 -24.12
CA ARG A 264 -2.38 -0.60 -24.24
C ARG A 264 -2.93 -0.56 -25.66
N SER A 265 -2.06 -0.34 -26.66
CA SER A 265 -2.46 -0.28 -28.06
C SER A 265 -3.02 -1.62 -28.56
N VAL A 266 -2.37 -2.73 -28.22
CA VAL A 266 -2.79 -4.08 -28.61
C VAL A 266 -4.13 -4.43 -27.98
N LEU A 267 -4.30 -4.16 -26.67
CA LEU A 267 -5.55 -4.42 -25.94
C LEU A 267 -6.72 -3.58 -26.47
N LEU A 268 -6.49 -2.31 -26.82
CA LEU A 268 -7.55 -1.42 -27.32
C LEU A 268 -7.95 -1.68 -28.79
N ASN A 269 -7.09 -2.34 -29.56
CA ASN A 269 -7.38 -2.71 -30.96
C ASN A 269 -7.94 -4.13 -31.10
N ALA A 270 -7.89 -4.94 -30.04
CA ALA A 270 -8.40 -6.29 -30.05
C ALA A 270 -9.94 -6.31 -30.04
N THR A 271 -10.52 -7.29 -30.72
CA THR A 271 -11.98 -7.50 -30.71
C THR A 271 -12.43 -8.06 -29.35
N ARG A 272 -13.69 -7.80 -28.97
CA ARG A 272 -14.28 -8.29 -27.72
C ARG A 272 -14.06 -9.79 -27.48
N SER A 273 -14.17 -10.61 -28.52
CA SER A 273 -13.97 -12.07 -28.44
C SER A 273 -12.50 -12.49 -28.30
N ALA A 274 -11.55 -11.66 -28.76
CA ALA A 274 -10.12 -11.95 -28.70
C ALA A 274 -9.48 -11.55 -27.36
N ILE A 275 -10.08 -10.62 -26.60
CA ILE A 275 -9.50 -10.11 -25.34
C ILE A 275 -9.13 -11.23 -24.35
N PRO A 276 -10.00 -12.22 -24.04
CA PRO A 276 -9.65 -13.25 -23.07
C PRO A 276 -8.40 -14.05 -23.44
N ALA A 277 -8.27 -14.45 -24.71
CA ALA A 277 -7.11 -15.20 -25.21
C ALA A 277 -5.85 -14.33 -25.23
N LEU A 278 -5.99 -13.05 -25.61
CA LEU A 278 -4.89 -12.08 -25.58
C LEU A 278 -4.37 -11.87 -24.16
N VAL A 279 -5.25 -11.70 -23.16
CA VAL A 279 -4.84 -11.54 -21.76
C VAL A 279 -4.08 -12.77 -21.27
N GLN A 280 -4.54 -13.97 -21.60
CA GLN A 280 -3.82 -15.21 -21.25
C GLN A 280 -2.42 -15.26 -21.89
N SER A 281 -2.31 -14.93 -23.18
CA SER A 281 -1.01 -14.86 -23.88
C SER A 281 -0.07 -13.85 -23.20
N LEU A 282 -0.57 -12.66 -22.88
CA LEU A 282 0.24 -11.63 -22.21
C LEU A 282 0.69 -12.10 -20.83
N LEU A 283 -0.16 -12.80 -20.07
CA LEU A 283 0.24 -13.34 -18.77
C LEU A 283 1.33 -14.40 -18.90
N SER A 284 1.24 -15.29 -19.90
CA SER A 284 2.28 -16.28 -20.18
C SER A 284 3.61 -15.63 -20.58
N ASP A 285 3.59 -14.57 -21.39
CA ASP A 285 4.80 -13.83 -21.77
C ASP A 285 5.45 -13.10 -20.58
N PHE A 286 4.66 -12.75 -19.56
CA PHE A 286 5.13 -12.17 -18.31
C PHE A 286 5.54 -13.22 -17.25
N ASP A 287 5.06 -14.46 -17.35
CA ASP A 287 5.43 -15.59 -16.48
C ASP A 287 6.76 -16.25 -16.89
N VAL A 288 7.22 -16.06 -18.12
CA VAL A 288 8.64 -16.31 -18.44
C VAL A 288 9.46 -15.33 -17.59
N PRO A 289 10.51 -15.75 -16.86
CA PRO A 289 11.33 -14.87 -16.02
C PRO A 289 12.18 -13.90 -16.86
N HIS A 290 11.56 -13.13 -17.73
CA HIS A 290 12.07 -11.87 -18.23
C HIS A 290 11.79 -10.88 -17.11
N GLY A 291 12.82 -10.62 -16.31
CA GLY A 291 12.78 -9.69 -15.19
C GLY A 291 11.86 -8.51 -15.48
N ALA A 292 10.64 -8.57 -14.93
CA ALA A 292 9.99 -7.35 -14.51
C ALA A 292 11.08 -6.62 -13.73
N ALA A 293 11.30 -5.35 -14.04
CA ALA A 293 12.12 -4.46 -13.23
C ALA A 293 11.48 -4.36 -11.82
N SER A 294 11.57 -5.46 -11.08
CA SER A 294 11.36 -5.60 -9.67
C SER A 294 12.56 -4.88 -9.12
N ASP A 295 12.33 -3.61 -8.78
CA ASP A 295 13.23 -2.77 -8.01
C ASP A 295 14.02 -3.70 -7.07
N THR A 296 15.30 -3.90 -7.38
CA THR A 296 16.17 -4.85 -6.68
C THR A 296 16.58 -4.24 -5.35
N ARG A 297 15.58 -3.85 -4.55
CA ARG A 297 15.76 -3.06 -3.35
C ARG A 297 15.76 -4.00 -2.17
N LEU A 298 16.97 -4.27 -1.70
CA LEU A 298 17.17 -4.63 -0.30
C LEU A 298 16.71 -3.43 0.52
N ILE A 299 15.72 -3.60 1.41
CA ILE A 299 15.21 -2.50 2.22
C ILE A 299 15.80 -2.62 3.63
N PRO A 300 16.89 -1.90 3.94
CA PRO A 300 17.46 -1.90 5.27
C PRO A 300 16.57 -1.14 6.25
N ILE A 301 16.40 -1.70 7.45
CA ILE A 301 15.69 -1.02 8.53
C ILE A 301 16.64 0.03 9.12
N ALA A 302 16.36 1.30 8.83
CA ALA A 302 17.27 2.41 9.13
C ALA A 302 17.55 2.56 10.63
N HIS A 303 16.51 2.42 11.47
CA HIS A 303 16.62 2.61 12.93
C HIS A 303 17.56 1.61 13.61
N VAL A 304 17.83 0.45 13.00
CA VAL A 304 18.80 -0.54 13.50
C VAL A 304 20.08 -0.56 12.65
N SER A 305 20.43 0.58 12.05
CA SER A 305 21.64 0.75 11.23
C SER A 305 21.77 -0.26 10.08
N GLY A 306 20.64 -0.73 9.53
CA GLY A 306 20.63 -1.72 8.45
C GLY A 306 21.11 -3.11 8.85
N LEU A 307 21.14 -3.45 10.14
CA LEU A 307 21.42 -4.81 10.62
C LEU A 307 20.35 -5.82 10.18
N LEU A 308 19.12 -5.34 9.96
CA LEU A 308 18.01 -6.09 9.39
C LEU A 308 17.59 -5.49 8.05
N SER A 309 17.17 -6.34 7.13
CA SER A 309 16.60 -5.92 5.85
C SER A 309 15.47 -6.85 5.41
N ILE A 310 14.52 -6.32 4.64
CA ILE A 310 13.41 -7.08 4.04
C ILE A 310 13.51 -7.00 2.51
N LEU A 311 13.16 -8.10 1.82
CA LEU A 311 13.02 -8.13 0.37
C LEU A 311 12.04 -9.21 -0.11
N SER A 312 11.72 -9.18 -1.40
CA SER A 312 10.99 -10.26 -2.06
C SER A 312 11.90 -11.44 -2.44
N THR A 313 11.35 -12.66 -2.46
CA THR A 313 12.08 -13.85 -2.92
C THR A 313 12.49 -13.78 -4.39
N SER A 314 11.72 -13.06 -5.23
CA SER A 314 12.07 -12.81 -6.63
C SER A 314 13.34 -11.98 -6.75
N THR A 315 13.43 -10.88 -5.98
CA THR A 315 14.61 -10.00 -5.93
C THR A 315 15.82 -10.71 -5.36
N LEU A 316 15.61 -11.56 -4.35
CA LEU A 316 16.67 -12.32 -3.71
C LEU A 316 17.41 -13.22 -4.71
N ARG A 317 16.69 -13.95 -5.59
CA ARG A 317 17.30 -14.82 -6.61
C ARG A 317 18.31 -14.06 -7.49
N SER A 318 17.95 -12.86 -7.89
CA SER A 318 18.81 -11.97 -8.67
C SER A 318 19.97 -11.39 -7.85
N ALA A 319 19.79 -11.26 -6.54
CA ALA A 319 20.78 -10.71 -5.62
C ALA A 319 21.79 -11.76 -5.11
N ILE A 320 21.51 -13.07 -5.22
CA ILE A 320 22.36 -14.18 -4.71
C ILE A 320 23.86 -13.96 -4.93
N PRO A 321 24.35 -13.59 -6.13
CA PRO A 321 25.79 -13.42 -6.38
C PRO A 321 26.44 -12.30 -5.57
N PHE A 322 25.67 -11.30 -5.15
CA PHE A 322 26.15 -10.16 -4.36
C PHE A 322 26.10 -10.41 -2.84
N LEU A 323 25.34 -11.42 -2.40
CA LEU A 323 25.20 -11.76 -0.97
C LEU A 323 26.44 -12.50 -0.46
N SER A 324 27.10 -13.29 -1.32
CA SER A 324 28.24 -14.16 -1.00
C SER A 324 29.50 -13.40 -0.56
N SER A 325 29.64 -12.12 -0.91
CA SER A 325 30.80 -11.27 -0.54
C SER A 325 30.58 -10.44 0.73
N SER A 326 29.41 -10.54 1.36
CA SER A 326 29.02 -9.72 2.51
C SER A 326 28.81 -10.60 3.75
N ARG A 327 29.11 -10.09 4.95
CA ARG A 327 28.75 -10.74 6.23
C ARG A 327 27.24 -10.74 6.42
N LEU A 328 26.51 -11.46 5.58
CA LEU A 328 25.06 -11.43 5.47
C LEU A 328 24.51 -12.84 5.60
N ALA A 329 23.66 -13.04 6.59
CA ALA A 329 22.83 -14.23 6.70
C ALA A 329 21.44 -13.95 6.13
N SER A 330 20.76 -14.99 5.65
CA SER A 330 19.45 -14.83 5.02
C SER A 330 18.44 -15.87 5.46
N VAL A 331 17.21 -15.42 5.69
CA VAL A 331 16.05 -16.26 6.02
C VAL A 331 15.05 -16.20 4.86
N TRP A 332 14.78 -17.35 4.25
CA TRP A 332 13.98 -17.46 3.03
C TRP A 332 12.66 -18.14 3.35
N LEU A 333 11.57 -17.40 3.15
CA LEU A 333 10.20 -17.88 3.37
C LEU A 333 9.53 -18.03 2.00
N THR A 334 9.28 -19.27 1.57
CA THR A 334 8.73 -19.57 0.24
C THR A 334 7.66 -20.66 0.29
N SER A 335 6.64 -20.59 -0.56
CA SER A 335 5.70 -21.70 -0.75
C SER A 335 6.25 -22.84 -1.61
N ASN A 336 7.23 -22.54 -2.47
CA ASN A 336 7.83 -23.50 -3.40
C ASN A 336 8.79 -24.46 -2.68
N ASP A 337 9.04 -25.61 -3.29
CA ASP A 337 10.03 -26.55 -2.78
C ASP A 337 11.42 -25.90 -2.75
N PRO A 338 12.08 -25.81 -1.57
CA PRO A 338 13.43 -25.25 -1.45
C PRO A 338 14.50 -25.98 -2.28
N SER A 339 14.25 -27.23 -2.72
CA SER A 339 15.17 -28.02 -3.54
C SER A 339 15.57 -27.32 -4.85
N HIS A 340 14.65 -26.60 -5.49
CA HIS A 340 14.93 -25.86 -6.73
C HIS A 340 15.83 -24.63 -6.53
N LEU A 341 15.91 -24.11 -5.30
CA LEU A 341 16.64 -22.88 -4.95
C LEU A 341 18.09 -23.16 -4.53
N LEU A 342 18.31 -24.32 -3.91
CA LEU A 342 19.62 -24.78 -3.42
C LEU A 342 20.55 -25.29 -4.53
N SER A 343 20.09 -25.30 -5.79
CA SER A 343 20.89 -25.65 -6.97
C SER A 343 21.95 -24.59 -7.31
N THR A 344 21.92 -23.43 -6.65
CA THR A 344 22.94 -22.38 -6.79
C THR A 344 24.00 -22.55 -5.69
N ASN A 345 25.18 -23.07 -6.05
CA ASN A 345 26.36 -23.27 -5.20
C ASN A 345 26.99 -21.97 -4.61
N ALA A 346 26.21 -20.90 -4.45
CA ALA A 346 26.72 -19.54 -4.21
C ALA A 346 26.65 -19.08 -2.75
N ILE A 347 25.84 -19.71 -1.88
CA ILE A 347 25.66 -19.28 -0.48
C ILE A 347 26.12 -20.39 0.46
N GLU A 348 26.94 -20.06 1.47
CA GLU A 348 27.35 -21.02 2.48
C GLU A 348 26.12 -21.54 3.24
N PRO A 349 25.95 -22.88 3.41
CA PRO A 349 24.82 -23.47 4.12
C PRO A 349 24.64 -22.94 5.55
N SER A 350 25.74 -22.50 6.17
CA SER A 350 25.77 -21.93 7.53
C SER A 350 25.11 -20.55 7.63
N SER A 351 24.94 -19.85 6.52
CA SER A 351 24.43 -18.46 6.42
C SER A 351 23.02 -18.37 5.84
N LEU A 352 22.40 -19.52 5.54
CA LEU A 352 21.10 -19.61 4.89
C LEU A 352 20.13 -20.47 5.70
N LEU A 353 18.98 -19.89 6.03
CA LEU A 353 17.84 -20.63 6.59
C LEU A 353 16.66 -20.58 5.62
N CYS A 354 16.35 -21.70 4.97
CA CYS A 354 15.17 -21.81 4.13
C CYS A 354 14.03 -22.52 4.87
N ILE A 355 12.85 -21.91 4.86
CA ILE A 355 11.64 -22.45 5.49
C ILE A 355 10.51 -22.41 4.47
N GLN A 356 9.96 -23.58 4.15
CA GLN A 356 8.75 -23.67 3.34
C GLN A 356 7.57 -23.17 4.17
N SER A 357 6.82 -22.19 3.67
CA SER A 357 5.65 -21.64 4.36
C SER A 357 4.42 -21.83 3.48
N PRO A 358 3.47 -22.71 3.86
CA PRO A 358 2.24 -22.90 3.09
C PRO A 358 1.38 -21.63 3.11
N MET A 359 0.55 -21.43 2.09
CA MET A 359 -0.40 -20.31 2.06
C MET A 359 -1.65 -20.58 2.91
N GLY A 360 -2.42 -19.52 3.20
CA GLY A 360 -3.73 -19.63 3.86
C GLY A 360 -3.67 -19.96 5.35
N LYS A 361 -4.74 -20.58 5.89
CA LYS A 361 -4.88 -20.86 7.34
C LYS A 361 -3.77 -21.76 7.88
N ARG A 362 -3.33 -22.75 7.09
CA ARG A 362 -2.20 -23.64 7.45
C ARG A 362 -0.89 -22.85 7.60
N GLY A 363 -0.66 -21.87 6.72
CA GLY A 363 0.46 -20.93 6.81
C GLY A 363 0.53 -20.14 8.10
N GLN A 364 -0.62 -19.74 8.66
CA GLN A 364 -0.67 -18.95 9.89
C GLN A 364 -0.22 -19.74 11.12
N HIS A 365 -0.63 -21.02 11.19
CA HIS A 365 -0.23 -21.92 12.26
C HIS A 365 1.27 -22.25 12.14
N HIS A 366 1.70 -22.58 10.93
CA HIS A 366 3.10 -22.84 10.60
C HIS A 366 4.01 -21.62 10.90
N PHE A 367 3.51 -20.40 10.65
CA PHE A 367 4.25 -19.17 10.98
C PHE A 367 4.55 -19.07 12.48
N LEU A 368 3.55 -19.36 13.32
CA LEU A 368 3.67 -19.31 14.77
C LEU A 368 4.52 -20.44 15.35
N GLN A 369 4.35 -21.68 14.87
CA GLN A 369 4.97 -22.86 15.44
C GLN A 369 6.32 -23.23 14.83
N THR A 370 6.59 -22.80 13.60
CA THR A 370 7.80 -23.23 12.86
C THR A 370 8.64 -22.04 12.41
N VAL A 371 8.05 -21.06 11.73
CA VAL A 371 8.82 -19.93 11.17
C VAL A 371 9.45 -19.08 12.30
N LEU A 372 8.64 -18.59 13.24
CA LEU A 372 9.15 -17.77 14.35
C LEU A 372 10.15 -18.54 15.24
N PRO A 373 9.86 -19.75 15.73
CA PRO A 373 10.78 -20.46 16.63
C PRO A 373 12.11 -20.87 15.97
N ARG A 374 12.13 -21.17 14.66
CA ARG A 374 13.37 -21.52 13.95
C ARG A 374 14.17 -20.29 13.52
N SER A 375 13.49 -19.24 13.06
CA SER A 375 14.16 -18.04 12.54
C SER A 375 14.78 -17.21 13.65
N MET A 376 14.12 -17.08 14.80
CA MET A 376 14.61 -16.24 15.90
C MET A 376 16.04 -16.59 16.39
N PRO A 377 16.34 -17.84 16.79
CA PRO A 377 17.69 -18.21 17.25
C PRO A 377 18.74 -18.14 16.12
N PHE A 378 18.37 -18.44 14.88
CA PHE A 378 19.26 -18.29 13.72
C PHE A 378 19.67 -16.81 13.53
N ILE A 379 18.68 -15.92 13.53
CA ILE A 379 18.89 -14.47 13.37
C ILE A 379 19.72 -13.93 14.54
N GLU A 380 19.37 -14.30 15.78
CA GLU A 380 20.10 -13.89 16.99
C GLU A 380 21.58 -14.29 16.93
N ALA A 381 21.87 -15.55 16.60
CA ALA A 381 23.25 -16.04 16.50
C ALA A 381 24.07 -15.29 15.44
N HIS A 382 23.47 -14.94 14.31
CA HIS A 382 24.16 -14.17 13.26
C HIS A 382 24.38 -12.71 13.64
N LEU A 383 23.40 -12.05 14.25
CA LEU A 383 23.53 -10.68 14.71
C LEU A 383 24.64 -10.56 15.78
N LEU A 384 24.71 -11.52 16.72
CA LEU A 384 25.77 -11.55 17.75
C LEU A 384 27.18 -11.77 17.17
N ARG A 385 27.29 -12.43 16.01
CA ARG A 385 28.57 -12.57 15.27
C ARG A 385 28.93 -11.33 14.45
N GLY A 386 28.09 -10.29 14.47
CA GLY A 386 28.26 -9.07 13.67
C GLY A 386 27.88 -9.25 12.20
N ASN A 387 27.10 -10.28 11.87
CA ASN A 387 26.52 -10.43 10.53
C ASN A 387 25.23 -9.61 10.44
N ARG A 388 24.97 -9.05 9.26
CA ARG A 388 23.67 -8.50 8.89
C ARG A 388 22.72 -9.64 8.55
N VAL A 389 21.42 -9.41 8.67
CA VAL A 389 20.41 -10.42 8.39
C VAL A 389 19.36 -9.90 7.41
N CYS A 390 19.07 -10.73 6.43
CA CYS A 390 18.16 -10.46 5.33
C CYS A 390 16.93 -11.38 5.41
N ILE A 391 15.72 -10.83 5.46
CA ILE A 391 14.47 -11.60 5.52
C ILE A 391 13.76 -11.51 4.18
N ALA A 392 13.72 -12.63 3.46
CA ALA A 392 13.03 -12.72 2.18
C ALA A 392 11.71 -13.48 2.30
N CYS A 393 10.63 -12.89 1.81
CA CYS A 393 9.34 -13.59 1.62
C CYS A 393 8.75 -13.27 0.24
N GLU A 394 7.68 -13.95 -0.19
CA GLU A 394 7.18 -13.86 -1.58
C GLU A 394 7.03 -12.44 -2.12
N ASN A 395 6.36 -11.56 -1.37
CA ASN A 395 6.15 -10.16 -1.76
C ASN A 395 6.93 -9.15 -0.91
N GLY A 396 7.58 -9.57 0.18
CA GLY A 396 8.22 -8.66 1.14
C GLY A 396 7.26 -7.89 2.05
N LEU A 397 5.93 -8.04 1.94
CA LEU A 397 4.96 -7.09 2.52
C LEU A 397 4.23 -7.59 3.77
N ASP A 398 4.15 -8.91 4.00
CA ASP A 398 3.34 -9.50 5.08
C ASP A 398 4.15 -10.36 6.06
N ILE A 399 4.43 -11.62 5.72
CA ILE A 399 5.04 -12.59 6.64
C ILE A 399 6.46 -12.15 7.03
N GLY A 400 7.26 -11.68 6.07
CA GLY A 400 8.61 -11.16 6.31
C GLY A 400 8.60 -9.95 7.25
N VAL A 401 7.63 -9.04 7.09
CA VAL A 401 7.40 -7.91 8.01
C VAL A 401 7.04 -8.41 9.40
N GLY A 402 6.20 -9.44 9.51
CA GLY A 402 5.85 -10.07 10.79
C GLY A 402 7.05 -10.67 11.51
N LEU A 403 7.93 -11.39 10.80
CA LEU A 403 9.17 -11.93 11.37
C LEU A 403 10.11 -10.80 11.78
N CYS A 404 10.33 -9.80 10.91
CA CYS A 404 11.14 -8.63 11.22
C CYS A 404 10.64 -7.91 12.48
N LEU A 405 9.33 -7.73 12.62
CA LEU A 405 8.71 -7.15 13.81
C LEU A 405 9.01 -7.96 15.08
N ALA A 406 8.94 -9.30 15.01
CA ALA A 406 9.26 -10.15 16.15
C ALA A 406 10.74 -10.04 16.56
N VAL A 407 11.65 -9.97 15.57
CA VAL A 407 13.09 -9.78 15.78
C VAL A 407 13.37 -8.42 16.42
N LEU A 408 12.86 -7.34 15.82
CA LEU A 408 13.02 -5.96 16.32
C LEU A 408 12.48 -5.79 17.75
N THR A 409 11.41 -6.51 18.09
CA THR A 409 10.81 -6.42 19.42
C THR A 409 11.60 -7.20 20.46
N LYS A 410 12.20 -8.34 20.10
CA LYS A 410 12.89 -9.21 21.07
C LYS A 410 14.38 -8.93 21.21
N LEU A 411 15.05 -8.45 20.15
CA LEU A 411 16.51 -8.36 20.09
C LEU A 411 17.05 -6.92 20.07
N PHE A 412 16.20 -5.89 20.01
CA PHE A 412 16.65 -4.50 19.89
C PHE A 412 16.03 -3.60 20.97
N TYR A 413 16.87 -2.76 21.58
CA TYR A 413 16.45 -1.67 22.46
C TYR A 413 15.76 -0.55 21.67
N ASP A 414 15.13 0.40 22.38
CA ASP A 414 14.38 1.50 21.77
C ASP A 414 15.26 2.47 20.98
N ASP A 415 16.55 2.57 21.31
CA ASP A 415 17.55 3.35 20.57
C ASP A 415 18.05 2.64 19.30
N GLY A 416 17.59 1.41 19.04
CA GLY A 416 18.00 0.61 17.88
C GLY A 416 19.28 -0.20 18.09
N SER A 417 19.85 -0.21 19.30
CA SER A 417 21.01 -1.04 19.63
C SER A 417 20.63 -2.51 19.87
N LEU A 418 21.52 -3.43 19.50
CA LEU A 418 21.33 -4.88 19.69
C LEU A 418 21.48 -5.24 21.17
N ILE A 419 20.57 -6.07 21.69
CA ILE A 419 20.62 -6.57 23.06
C ILE A 419 21.72 -7.64 23.16
N LEU A 420 22.85 -7.30 23.79
CA LEU A 420 23.99 -8.21 23.98
C LEU A 420 23.93 -9.01 25.29
N HIS A 421 23.22 -8.51 26.30
CA HIS A 421 23.09 -9.12 27.62
C HIS A 421 21.62 -9.16 28.07
N THR A 422 21.17 -10.31 28.56
CA THR A 422 19.76 -10.60 28.88
C THR A 422 19.20 -9.89 30.11
N ASP A 423 20.02 -9.16 30.86
CA ASP A 423 19.68 -8.70 32.22
C ASP A 423 18.68 -7.53 32.25
N LYS A 424 18.41 -6.90 31.10
CA LYS A 424 17.37 -5.86 30.95
C LYS A 424 16.54 -6.11 29.70
N ARG A 425 15.64 -7.10 29.74
CA ARG A 425 14.58 -7.21 28.72
C ARG A 425 13.49 -6.18 29.03
N THR A 426 13.26 -5.26 28.10
CA THR A 426 12.13 -4.32 28.16
C THR A 426 10.82 -5.10 28.30
N ALA A 427 9.93 -4.64 29.18
CA ALA A 427 8.62 -5.24 29.34
C ALA A 427 7.87 -5.19 28.00
N LEU A 428 7.55 -6.37 27.46
CA LEU A 428 6.89 -6.48 26.16
C LEU A 428 5.46 -5.92 26.27
N SER A 429 5.16 -4.91 25.47
CA SER A 429 3.85 -4.28 25.43
C SER A 429 3.39 -4.04 23.99
N LYS A 430 2.07 -3.87 23.81
CA LYS A 430 1.51 -3.53 22.49
C LYS A 430 2.04 -2.20 21.95
N SER A 431 2.43 -1.26 22.82
CA SER A 431 3.00 0.02 22.38
C SER A 431 4.39 -0.17 21.77
N VAL A 432 5.24 -1.04 22.36
CA VAL A 432 6.55 -1.40 21.78
C VAL A 432 6.38 -2.01 20.40
N LEU A 433 5.48 -3.00 20.23
CA LEU A 433 5.22 -3.60 18.92
C LEU A 433 4.75 -2.56 17.90
N ARG A 434 3.90 -1.60 18.31
CA ARG A 434 3.44 -0.52 17.44
C ARG A 434 4.62 0.35 16.99
N THR A 435 5.49 0.75 17.90
CA THR A 435 6.69 1.54 17.59
C THR A 435 7.65 0.79 16.66
N ARG A 436 7.92 -0.50 16.92
CA ARG A 436 8.76 -1.32 16.04
C ARG A 436 8.17 -1.50 14.64
N LEU A 437 6.84 -1.57 14.53
CA LEU A 437 6.18 -1.58 13.23
C LEU A 437 6.33 -0.23 12.51
N HIS A 438 6.30 0.90 13.21
CA HIS A 438 6.58 2.21 12.61
C HIS A 438 8.02 2.29 12.07
N TRP A 439 9.01 1.66 12.71
CA TRP A 439 10.38 1.60 12.20
C TRP A 439 10.45 0.92 10.83
N ILE A 440 9.71 -0.18 10.68
CA ILE A 440 9.62 -0.91 9.40
C ILE A 440 8.92 -0.03 8.36
N ILE A 441 7.77 0.56 8.68
CA ILE A 441 6.99 1.37 7.74
C ILE A 441 7.72 2.64 7.32
N SER A 442 8.50 3.24 8.22
CA SER A 442 9.35 4.40 7.90
C SER A 442 10.43 4.03 6.88
N SER A 443 10.94 2.79 6.94
CA SER A 443 11.95 2.28 6.00
C SER A 443 11.32 1.75 4.70
N ASP A 444 10.13 1.15 4.78
CA ASP A 444 9.34 0.64 3.66
C ASP A 444 7.86 1.04 3.81
N PRO A 445 7.41 2.12 3.15
CA PRO A 445 6.02 2.55 3.18
C PRO A 445 5.03 1.54 2.58
N THR A 446 5.51 0.52 1.86
CA THR A 446 4.68 -0.52 1.25
C THR A 446 4.38 -1.68 2.20
N ALA A 447 5.11 -1.78 3.32
CA ALA A 447 4.92 -2.79 4.35
C ALA A 447 3.47 -2.80 4.86
N ASN A 448 2.79 -3.94 4.72
CA ASN A 448 1.37 -4.07 5.03
C ASN A 448 1.03 -5.43 5.64
N PRO A 449 1.54 -5.70 6.87
CA PRO A 449 1.31 -6.97 7.53
C PRO A 449 -0.17 -7.16 7.82
N SER A 450 -0.67 -8.36 7.51
CA SER A 450 -2.07 -8.70 7.73
C SER A 450 -2.40 -8.68 9.22
N ARG A 451 -3.68 -8.41 9.55
CA ARG A 451 -4.15 -8.49 10.95
C ARG A 451 -3.84 -9.86 11.57
N THR A 452 -3.86 -10.90 10.74
CA THR A 452 -3.58 -12.26 11.18
C THR A 452 -2.11 -12.47 11.50
N THR A 453 -1.20 -12.00 10.64
CA THR A 453 0.25 -12.03 10.90
C THR A 453 0.56 -11.30 12.21
N LEU A 454 0.03 -10.09 12.39
CA LEU A 454 0.24 -9.33 13.63
C LEU A 454 -0.33 -10.04 14.87
N LYS A 455 -1.48 -10.73 14.74
CA LYS A 455 -2.02 -11.54 15.84
C LYS A 455 -1.06 -12.68 16.23
N ARG A 456 -0.46 -13.36 15.26
CA ARG A 456 0.51 -14.44 15.50
C ARG A 456 1.80 -13.92 16.12
N VAL A 457 2.29 -12.76 15.69
CA VAL A 457 3.44 -12.11 16.34
C VAL A 457 3.13 -11.74 17.79
N ASN A 458 1.96 -11.18 18.07
CA ASN A 458 1.52 -10.89 19.44
C ASN A 458 1.46 -12.15 20.29
N GLU A 459 0.87 -13.23 19.78
CA GLU A 459 0.81 -14.53 20.45
C GLU A 459 2.21 -15.10 20.72
N PHE A 460 3.13 -14.96 19.76
CA PHE A 460 4.52 -15.40 19.91
C PHE A 460 5.33 -14.57 20.91
N LEU A 461 5.01 -13.30 21.12
CA LEU A 461 5.77 -12.42 22.00
C LEU A 461 5.16 -12.32 23.40
N LEU A 462 3.84 -12.31 23.51
CA LEU A 462 3.11 -11.96 24.74
C LEU A 462 2.52 -13.17 25.48
N SER A 463 2.37 -14.34 24.85
CA SER A 463 1.86 -15.53 25.53
C SER A 463 2.98 -16.28 26.27
N PRO A 464 2.75 -16.82 27.48
CA PRO A 464 3.74 -17.63 28.20
C PRO A 464 4.18 -18.85 27.37
N SER A 465 5.47 -19.18 27.38
CA SER A 465 6.04 -20.30 26.61
C SER A 465 5.39 -21.66 26.95
N CYS A 466 4.85 -21.81 28.16
CA CYS A 466 4.18 -23.03 28.65
C CYS A 466 2.92 -23.42 27.86
N MET A 467 2.18 -22.46 27.28
CA MET A 467 0.96 -22.77 26.52
C MET A 467 1.21 -23.23 25.07
N ARG A 468 2.45 -23.21 24.59
CA ARG A 468 2.77 -23.50 23.18
C ARG A 468 3.18 -24.94 22.90
N SER A 469 3.55 -25.69 23.94
CA SER A 469 3.96 -27.11 23.85
C SER A 469 2.86 -28.10 24.19
N GLY A 470 1.71 -27.65 24.72
CA GLY A 470 0.68 -28.52 25.29
C GLY A 470 -0.39 -29.06 24.33
N LYS A 471 -0.16 -29.13 23.02
CA LYS A 471 -1.15 -29.69 22.07
C LYS A 471 -0.70 -30.90 21.25
N ASP A 472 0.56 -31.33 21.38
CA ASP A 472 1.09 -32.50 20.65
C ASP A 472 1.41 -33.70 21.57
N GLN A 473 0.90 -33.73 22.81
CA GLN A 473 1.14 -34.83 23.76
C GLN A 473 -0.10 -35.54 24.32
N GLU A 474 -1.31 -35.16 23.92
CA GLU A 474 -2.54 -35.93 24.22
C GLU A 474 -3.10 -36.54 22.93
N LEU A 475 -2.39 -37.53 22.38
CA LEU A 475 -2.87 -38.52 21.40
C LEU A 475 -1.84 -39.65 21.31
N ALA A 476 -1.52 -40.23 22.46
CA ALA A 476 -0.81 -41.49 22.59
C ALA A 476 -1.18 -42.11 23.94
N GLU A 477 -2.45 -42.49 24.07
CA GLU A 477 -2.94 -43.63 24.86
C GLU A 477 -4.32 -44.03 24.34
#